data_AF-A0A523UQ88-F1
#
_entry.id   AF-A0A523UQ88-F1
#
_cell.length_a   1.000
_cell.length_b   1.000
_cell.length_c   1.000
_cell.angle_alpha   90.00
_cell.angle_beta   90.00
_cell.angle_gamma   90.00
#
_symmetry.space_group_name_H-M   'P 1'
#
loop_
_entity.id
_entity.type
_entity.pdbx_description
1 polymer ?
#
loop_
_entity_poly.entity_id
_entity_poly.type
_entity_poly.pdbx_seq_one_letter_code
_entity_poly.pdbx_strand_id
1 'polypeptide(L)'
;MHLDTVLRFSAFCLSDDPQSMAGEVIAGSKISKMKDRDGRKMTDSYLTQKLGESFDWVPRVYKYTSGYIHFSERHLFDPVWNIDDKKRIVNFAVNEYDYKFSEFSWVELVDCATDCLLIIKTLLESYAKSKTLMASKEVRPPS
;
A
#
# COMPACT_ATOMS: atom_id res chain seq x y z
N MET A 1 5.99 0.51 5.02
CA MET A 1 5.67 1.97 4.91
C MET A 1 5.42 2.39 3.47
N HIS A 2 6.34 2.13 2.53
CA HIS A 2 6.17 2.51 1.12
C HIS A 2 4.91 1.96 0.45
N LEU A 3 4.54 0.70 0.72
CA LEU A 3 3.33 0.10 0.16
C LEU A 3 2.04 0.73 0.69
N ASP A 4 1.99 1.13 1.98
CA ASP A 4 0.85 1.86 2.55
C ASP A 4 0.68 3.24 1.90
N THR A 5 1.80 3.93 1.64
CA THR A 5 1.81 5.18 0.89
C THR A 5 1.28 4.99 -0.53
N VAL A 6 1.76 3.98 -1.26
CA VAL A 6 1.29 3.67 -2.62
C VAL A 6 -0.21 3.39 -2.64
N LEU A 7 -0.69 2.56 -1.72
CA LEU A 7 -2.12 2.22 -1.62
C LEU A 7 -2.97 3.47 -1.43
N ARG A 8 -2.64 4.31 -0.45
CA ARG A 8 -3.37 5.55 -0.19
C ARG A 8 -3.26 6.54 -1.33
N PHE A 9 -2.11 6.60 -2.00
CA PHE A 9 -1.94 7.48 -3.15
C PHE A 9 -2.73 6.99 -4.38
N SER A 10 -2.88 5.68 -4.58
CA SER A 10 -3.71 5.13 -5.67
C SER A 10 -5.19 5.49 -5.53
N ALA A 11 -5.67 5.80 -4.32
CA ALA A 11 -7.05 6.21 -4.08
C ALA A 11 -7.44 7.47 -4.89
N PHE A 12 -6.49 8.39 -5.08
CA PHE A 12 -6.70 9.60 -5.88
C PHE A 12 -7.00 9.29 -7.35
N CYS A 13 -6.51 8.17 -7.88
CA CYS A 13 -6.82 7.75 -9.25
C CYS A 13 -8.19 7.09 -9.38
N LEU A 14 -8.79 6.64 -8.28
CA LEU A 14 -10.12 6.02 -8.25
C LEU A 14 -11.24 7.05 -8.02
N SER A 15 -10.92 8.19 -7.41
CA SER A 15 -11.85 9.32 -7.21
C SER A 15 -12.25 9.98 -8.54
N ASP A 16 -13.50 10.45 -8.61
CA ASP A 16 -13.99 11.29 -9.71
C ASP A 16 -13.39 12.70 -9.69
N ASP A 17 -13.14 13.22 -8.49
CA ASP A 17 -12.50 14.52 -8.27
C ASP A 17 -11.29 14.37 -7.33
N PRO A 18 -10.10 14.11 -7.90
CA PRO A 18 -8.88 13.99 -7.12
C PRO A 18 -8.48 15.28 -6.39
N GLN A 19 -8.92 16.45 -6.88
CA GLN A 19 -8.55 17.75 -6.32
C GLN A 19 -9.37 18.06 -5.07
N SER A 20 -10.69 17.86 -5.13
CA SER A 20 -11.55 17.97 -3.96
C SER A 20 -11.13 16.97 -2.88
N MET A 21 -10.86 15.73 -3.28
CA MET A 21 -10.34 14.69 -2.38
C MET A 21 -9.05 15.11 -1.68
N ALA A 22 -8.10 15.72 -2.41
CA ALA A 22 -6.87 16.23 -1.81
C ALA A 22 -7.14 17.31 -0.76
N GLY A 23 -8.06 18.23 -1.04
CA GLY A 23 -8.52 19.23 -0.08
C GLY A 23 -9.09 18.58 1.20
N GLU A 24 -9.95 17.58 1.06
CA GLU A 24 -10.52 16.87 2.21
C GLU A 24 -9.46 16.12 3.04
N VAL A 25 -8.50 15.47 2.39
CA VAL A 25 -7.39 14.78 3.07
C VAL A 25 -6.53 15.78 3.85
N ILE A 26 -6.19 16.93 3.25
CA ILE A 26 -5.44 18.00 3.92
C ILE A 26 -6.22 18.54 5.13
N ALA A 27 -7.55 18.61 5.03
CA ALA A 27 -8.42 18.99 6.15
C ALA A 27 -8.54 17.90 7.24
N GLY A 28 -7.83 16.77 7.11
CA GLY A 28 -7.79 15.69 8.10
C GLY A 28 -8.80 14.57 7.87
N SER A 29 -9.52 14.57 6.75
CA SER A 29 -10.44 13.48 6.41
C SER A 29 -9.69 12.20 6.07
N LYS A 30 -10.23 11.07 6.53
CA LYS A 30 -9.63 9.74 6.28
C LYS A 30 -10.05 9.20 4.92
N ILE A 31 -9.09 8.80 4.09
CA ILE A 31 -9.32 8.16 2.78
C ILE A 31 -10.27 6.96 2.89
N SER A 32 -10.18 6.17 3.96
CA SER A 32 -11.08 5.02 4.21
C SER A 32 -12.56 5.38 4.40
N LYS A 33 -12.89 6.66 4.61
CA LYS A 33 -14.27 7.18 4.66
C LYS A 33 -14.74 7.76 3.33
N MET A 34 -13.82 8.04 2.41
CA MET A 34 -14.10 8.57 1.08
C MET A 34 -14.55 7.45 0.15
N LYS A 35 -15.20 7.82 -0.95
CA LYS A 35 -15.72 6.88 -1.95
C LYS A 35 -15.01 7.05 -3.29
N ASP A 36 -14.87 5.96 -4.03
CA ASP A 36 -14.48 6.01 -5.44
C ASP A 36 -15.65 6.42 -6.34
N ARG A 37 -15.39 6.48 -7.64
CA ARG A 37 -16.38 6.76 -8.70
C ARG A 37 -17.59 5.83 -8.72
N ASP A 38 -17.43 4.60 -8.22
CA ASP A 38 -18.51 3.61 -8.15
C ASP A 38 -19.26 3.67 -6.80
N GLY A 39 -18.93 4.66 -5.95
CA GLY A 39 -19.54 4.86 -4.64
C GLY A 39 -19.03 3.91 -3.54
N ARG A 40 -17.95 3.16 -3.78
CA ARG A 40 -17.36 2.19 -2.83
C ARG A 40 -16.35 2.87 -1.91
N LYS A 41 -16.36 2.50 -0.63
CA LYS A 41 -15.42 3.06 0.37
C LYS A 41 -13.99 2.62 0.09
N MET A 42 -13.07 3.59 0.09
CA MET A 42 -11.64 3.37 -0.20
C MET A 42 -10.85 2.89 1.02
N THR A 43 -11.28 1.76 1.59
CA THR A 43 -10.54 1.09 2.69
C THR A 43 -9.24 0.47 2.18
N ASP A 44 -8.26 0.27 3.05
CA ASP A 44 -6.97 -0.33 2.68
C ASP A 44 -7.14 -1.71 2.01
N SER A 45 -8.09 -2.52 2.47
CA SER A 45 -8.42 -3.80 1.84
C SER A 45 -8.94 -3.64 0.41
N TYR A 46 -9.83 -2.67 0.19
CA TYR A 46 -10.35 -2.38 -1.15
C TYR A 46 -9.26 -1.86 -2.08
N LEU A 47 -8.45 -0.90 -1.61
CA LEU A 47 -7.34 -0.33 -2.36
C LEU A 47 -6.29 -1.39 -2.69
N THR A 48 -6.03 -2.32 -1.78
CA THR A 48 -5.13 -3.46 -1.99
C THR A 48 -5.63 -4.37 -3.10
N GLN A 49 -6.93 -4.69 -3.11
CA GLN A 49 -7.51 -5.49 -4.19
C GLN A 49 -7.45 -4.75 -5.53
N LYS A 50 -7.81 -3.46 -5.56
CA LYS A 50 -7.80 -2.63 -6.77
C LYS A 50 -6.40 -2.48 -7.35
N LEU A 51 -5.40 -2.22 -6.52
CA LEU A 51 -4.02 -2.14 -6.97
C LEU A 51 -3.49 -3.52 -7.41
N GLY A 52 -3.97 -4.59 -6.78
CA GLY A 52 -3.70 -5.98 -7.16
C GLY A 52 -4.19 -6.37 -8.55
N GLU A 53 -5.16 -5.65 -9.13
CA GLU A 53 -5.61 -5.86 -10.52
C GLU A 53 -4.49 -5.49 -11.52
N SER A 54 -3.61 -4.56 -11.16
CA SER A 54 -2.46 -4.14 -11.98
C SER A 54 -1.13 -4.75 -11.52
N PHE A 55 -1.00 -5.03 -10.22
CA PHE A 55 0.22 -5.52 -9.58
C PHE A 55 -0.12 -6.72 -8.67
N ASP A 56 -0.14 -7.91 -9.25
CA ASP A 56 -0.57 -9.16 -8.62
C ASP A 56 0.16 -9.52 -7.30
N TRP A 57 1.39 -9.03 -7.11
CA TRP A 57 2.16 -9.20 -5.88
C TRP A 57 1.60 -8.41 -4.69
N VAL A 58 0.89 -7.30 -4.93
CA VAL A 58 0.47 -6.35 -3.89
C VAL A 58 -0.38 -7.00 -2.79
N PRO A 59 -1.45 -7.78 -3.08
CA PRO A 59 -2.25 -8.38 -2.02
C PRO A 59 -1.46 -9.33 -1.12
N ARG A 60 -0.54 -10.12 -1.70
CA ARG A 60 0.31 -11.04 -0.96
C ARG A 60 1.28 -10.23 -0.08
N VAL A 61 2.10 -9.37 -0.68
CA VAL A 61 3.14 -8.63 0.04
C VAL A 61 2.54 -7.72 1.11
N TYR A 62 1.41 -7.06 0.83
CA TYR A 62 0.71 -6.24 1.83
C TYR A 62 0.25 -7.07 3.03
N LYS A 63 -0.37 -8.25 2.80
CA LYS A 63 -0.82 -9.13 3.88
C LYS A 63 0.33 -9.57 4.80
N TYR A 64 1.49 -9.87 4.22
CA TYR A 64 2.66 -10.28 5.01
C TYR A 64 3.32 -9.10 5.73
N THR A 65 3.53 -7.97 5.04
CA THR A 65 4.31 -6.84 5.56
C THR A 65 3.52 -5.93 6.51
N SER A 66 2.21 -5.77 6.31
CA SER A 66 1.36 -4.95 7.19
C SER A 66 1.34 -5.46 8.63
N GLY A 67 1.45 -6.77 8.83
CA GLY A 67 1.52 -7.39 10.15
C GLY A 67 2.82 -7.12 10.94
N TYR A 68 3.87 -6.58 10.30
CA TYR A 68 5.07 -6.10 11.00
C TYR A 68 5.00 -4.61 11.33
N ILE A 69 4.04 -3.88 10.76
CA ILE A 69 3.81 -2.45 11.06
C ILE A 69 2.79 -2.34 12.21
N HIS A 70 1.73 -3.13 12.14
CA HIS A 70 0.72 -3.20 13.18
C HIS A 70 1.11 -4.27 14.19
N PHE A 71 0.96 -3.97 15.48
CA PHE A 71 1.19 -4.96 16.52
C PHE A 71 0.31 -6.20 16.27
N SER A 72 0.93 -7.28 15.82
CA SER A 72 0.28 -8.54 15.47
C SER A 72 1.03 -9.74 16.04
N GLU A 73 0.44 -10.92 15.88
CA GLU A 73 1.02 -12.20 16.27
C GLU A 73 2.42 -12.44 15.67
N ARG A 74 2.74 -11.81 14.53
CA ARG A 74 4.04 -11.89 13.87
C ARG A 74 5.19 -11.45 14.77
N HIS A 75 5.00 -10.40 15.57
CA HIS A 75 6.04 -9.95 16.50
C HIS A 75 6.38 -10.97 17.58
N LEU A 76 5.43 -11.87 17.89
CA LEU A 76 5.61 -12.90 18.91
C LEU A 76 6.11 -14.21 18.30
N PHE A 77 5.58 -14.61 17.14
CA PHE A 77 5.79 -15.95 16.57
C PHE A 77 6.80 -16.03 15.43
N ASP A 78 7.21 -14.91 14.83
CA ASP A 78 8.23 -14.95 13.78
C ASP A 78 9.64 -15.18 14.32
N PRO A 79 10.01 -14.70 15.53
CA PRO A 79 11.30 -15.05 16.15
C PRO A 79 11.35 -16.46 16.75
N VAL A 80 10.23 -17.19 16.77
CA VAL A 80 10.17 -18.58 17.27
C VAL A 80 10.76 -19.51 16.21
N TRP A 81 11.91 -20.10 16.50
CA TRP A 81 12.58 -21.02 15.58
C TRP A 81 12.25 -22.49 15.84
N ASN A 82 11.81 -22.83 17.06
CA ASN A 82 11.42 -24.20 17.42
C ASN A 82 10.46 -24.25 18.61
N ILE A 83 9.47 -25.15 18.51
CA ILE A 83 8.52 -25.48 19.59
C ILE A 83 8.67 -26.97 19.92
N ASP A 84 9.08 -27.29 21.15
CA ASP A 84 9.06 -28.66 21.68
C ASP A 84 7.85 -28.82 22.59
N ASP A 85 6.74 -29.29 22.02
CA ASP A 85 5.46 -29.47 22.72
C ASP A 85 5.56 -30.45 23.88
N LYS A 86 6.37 -31.51 23.74
CA LYS A 86 6.54 -32.55 24.78
C LYS A 86 7.22 -31.99 26.01
N LYS A 87 8.22 -31.12 25.81
CA LYS A 87 8.95 -30.47 26.91
C LYS A 87 8.35 -29.13 27.33
N ARG A 88 7.33 -28.64 26.62
CA ARG A 88 6.71 -27.32 26.82
C ARG A 88 7.73 -26.18 26.70
N ILE A 89 8.65 -26.30 25.73
CA ILE A 89 9.71 -25.32 25.49
C ILE A 89 9.45 -24.59 24.17
N VAL A 90 9.54 -23.26 24.21
CA VAL A 90 9.56 -22.39 23.02
C VAL A 90 10.94 -21.77 22.92
N ASN A 91 11.57 -21.91 21.76
CA ASN A 91 12.90 -21.37 21.52
C ASN A 91 12.81 -20.18 20.58
N PHE A 92 13.43 -19.08 20.98
CA PHE A 92 13.55 -17.85 20.21
C PHE A 92 14.95 -17.72 19.62
N ALA A 93 15.06 -17.21 18.39
CA ALA A 93 16.33 -16.94 17.74
C ALA A 93 16.48 -15.44 17.55
N VAL A 94 17.64 -14.92 17.97
CA VAL A 94 18.09 -13.56 17.66
C VAL A 94 19.49 -13.70 17.08
N ASN A 95 19.58 -13.75 15.76
CA ASN A 95 20.83 -13.86 15.01
C ASN A 95 20.62 -13.32 13.58
N GLU A 96 21.66 -13.42 12.74
CA GLU A 96 21.65 -12.92 11.37
C GLU A 96 20.86 -13.79 10.38
N TYR A 97 20.42 -14.98 10.79
CA TYR A 97 19.72 -15.92 9.92
C TYR A 97 18.21 -15.84 10.14
N ASP A 98 17.47 -15.74 9.04
CA ASP A 98 16.04 -15.98 9.04
C ASP A 98 15.77 -17.45 8.68
N TYR A 99 15.21 -18.21 9.62
CA TYR A 99 14.86 -19.62 9.42
C TYR A 99 13.44 -19.82 8.89
N LYS A 100 12.65 -18.74 8.82
CA LYS A 100 11.23 -18.75 8.46
C LYS A 100 11.00 -18.31 7.01
N PHE A 101 11.85 -17.43 6.49
CA PHE A 101 11.79 -16.93 5.12
C PHE A 101 13.07 -17.26 4.36
N SER A 102 12.92 -17.65 3.09
CA SER A 102 14.06 -17.85 2.19
C SER A 102 14.72 -16.52 1.83
N GLU A 103 15.99 -16.56 1.42
CA GLU A 103 16.73 -15.38 0.94
C GLU A 103 15.99 -14.60 -0.15
N PHE A 104 15.28 -15.30 -1.04
CA PHE A 104 14.45 -14.70 -2.08
C PHE A 104 13.42 -13.70 -1.53
N SER A 105 12.84 -13.94 -0.34
CA SER A 105 11.86 -13.03 0.26
C SER A 105 12.46 -11.68 0.62
N TRP A 106 13.75 -11.64 0.99
CA TRP A 106 14.45 -10.39 1.27
C TRP A 106 14.77 -9.61 -0.01
N VAL A 107 15.12 -10.31 -1.09
CA VAL A 107 15.28 -9.72 -2.41
C VAL A 107 13.94 -9.15 -2.91
N GLU A 108 12.86 -9.94 -2.83
CA GLU A 108 11.50 -9.53 -3.20
C GLU A 108 11.07 -8.27 -2.43
N LEU A 109 11.42 -8.13 -1.15
CA LEU A 109 11.10 -6.92 -0.38
C LEU A 109 11.79 -5.66 -0.91
N VAL A 110 13.06 -5.76 -1.32
CA VAL A 110 13.81 -4.64 -1.90
C VAL A 110 13.26 -4.28 -3.28
N ASP A 111 12.94 -5.28 -4.09
CA ASP A 111 12.32 -5.10 -5.40
C ASP A 111 10.95 -4.43 -5.26
N CYS A 112 10.10 -4.92 -4.35
CA CYS A 112 8.79 -4.32 -4.06
C CYS A 112 8.91 -2.87 -3.57
N ALA A 113 9.94 -2.54 -2.79
CA ALA A 113 10.18 -1.17 -2.37
C ALA A 113 10.55 -0.27 -3.56
N THR A 114 11.33 -0.78 -4.50
CA THR A 114 11.67 -0.09 -5.76
C THR A 114 10.43 0.09 -6.62
N ASP A 115 9.62 -0.96 -6.78
CA ASP A 115 8.36 -0.92 -7.52
C ASP A 115 7.39 0.09 -6.90
N CYS A 116 7.31 0.18 -5.57
CA CYS A 116 6.51 1.21 -4.91
C CYS A 116 6.92 2.62 -5.34
N LEU A 117 8.22 2.90 -5.47
CA LEU A 117 8.72 4.21 -5.92
C LEU A 117 8.35 4.47 -7.39
N LEU A 118 8.45 3.45 -8.25
CA LEU A 118 8.06 3.54 -9.65
C LEU A 118 6.55 3.81 -9.79
N ILE A 119 5.71 3.11 -9.02
CA ILE A 119 4.27 3.34 -8.99
C ILE A 119 3.97 4.77 -8.55
N ILE A 120 4.61 5.27 -7.47
CA ILE A 120 4.44 6.66 -7.04
C ILE A 120 4.80 7.64 -8.16
N LYS A 121 5.92 7.44 -8.86
CA LYS A 121 6.32 8.27 -10.00
C LYS A 121 5.23 8.28 -11.08
N THR A 122 4.72 7.11 -11.47
CA THR A 122 3.66 6.98 -12.48
C THR A 122 2.37 7.69 -12.05
N LEU A 123 1.97 7.56 -10.79
CA LEU A 123 0.79 8.22 -10.26
C LEU A 123 0.96 9.74 -10.22
N LEU A 124 2.14 10.25 -9.83
CA LEU A 124 2.46 11.68 -9.83
C LEU A 124 2.44 12.26 -11.24
N GLU A 125 3.03 11.57 -12.22
CA GLU A 125 2.99 11.98 -13.62
C GLU A 125 1.56 12.03 -14.17
N SER A 126 0.73 11.04 -13.81
CA SER A 126 -0.68 10.98 -14.21
C SER A 126 -1.48 12.14 -13.62
N TYR A 127 -1.25 12.46 -12.36
CA TYR A 127 -1.88 13.60 -11.68
C TYR A 127 -1.39 14.95 -12.23
N ALA A 128 -0.10 15.09 -12.55
CA ALA A 128 0.41 16.31 -13.18
C ALA A 128 -0.23 16.53 -14.56
N LYS A 129 -0.37 15.47 -15.36
CA LYS A 129 -1.05 15.52 -16.67
C LYS A 129 -2.52 15.92 -16.53
N SER A 130 -3.25 15.37 -15.55
CA SER A 130 -4.66 15.73 -15.36
C SER A 130 -4.83 17.22 -15.05
N LYS A 131 -3.90 17.84 -14.30
CA LYS A 131 -3.88 19.30 -14.08
C LYS A 131 -3.66 20.09 -15.36
N THR A 132 -2.67 19.71 -16.18
CA THR A 132 -2.41 20.40 -17.46
C THR A 132 -3.61 20.32 -18.41
N LEU A 133 -4.27 19.15 -18.46
CA LEU A 133 -5.50 18.96 -19.25
C LEU A 133 -6.67 19.83 -18.73
N MET A 134 -6.86 19.95 -17.42
CA MET A 134 -7.92 20.81 -16.86
C MET A 134 -7.65 22.30 -17.10
N ALA A 135 -6.41 22.76 -16.91
CA ALA A 135 -6.01 24.13 -17.20
C ALA A 135 -6.21 24.50 -18.69
N SER A 136 -6.03 23.55 -19.61
CA SER A 136 -6.27 23.78 -21.05
C SER A 136 -7.77 23.88 -21.43
N LYS A 137 -8.67 23.33 -20.61
CA LYS A 137 -10.13 23.37 -20.85
C LYS A 137 -10.76 24.67 -20.35
N GLU A 138 -10.25 25.27 -19.28
CA GLU A 138 -10.76 26.54 -18.72
C GLU A 138 -10.43 27.77 -19.58
N VAL A 139 -9.47 27.67 -20.51
CA VAL A 139 -8.99 28.80 -21.34
C VAL A 139 -9.81 29.01 -22.63
N ARG A 140 -10.79 28.16 -22.97
CA ARG A 140 -11.70 28.46 -24.10
C ARG A 140 -12.81 29.43 -23.67
N PRO A 141 -12.88 30.66 -24.21
CA PRO A 141 -14.01 31.54 -23.94
C PRO A 141 -15.29 30.98 -24.60
N PRO A 142 -16.49 31.32 -24.09
CA PRO A 142 -17.75 30.92 -24.71
C PRO A 142 -17.84 31.48 -26.13
N SER A 143 -18.29 30.62 -27.05
CA SER A 143 -18.56 30.91 -28.47
C SER A 143 -19.72 31.86 -28.66
#